data_AF-A0A7N2N287-F1
#
_entry.id   AF-A0A7N2N287-F1
#
_cell.length_a   1.000
_cell.length_b   1.000
_cell.length_c   1.000
_cell.angle_alpha   90.00
_cell.angle_beta   90.00
_cell.angle_gamma   90.00
#
_symmetry.space_group_name_H-M   'P 1'
#
loop_
_entity.id
_entity.type
_entity.pdbx_description
1 polymer ?
#
loop_
_entity_poly.entity_id
_entity_poly.type
_entity_poly.pdbx_seq_one_letter_code
_entity_poly.pdbx_strand_id
1 'polypeptide(L)'
;MELKFTSKSLQRQAKKCEKEEKSEKLKIKKAMEKGNIDGARIYAKNAIRKRTAQMNYLRLASRLDAVVARLDTQAKIALICFKEILSMKWTLSISKRNGEDLDPAILECSGIIP
;
A
#
# COMPACT_ATOMS: atom_id res chain seq x y z
N MET A 1 -1.91 -10.59 1.52
CA MET A 1 -3.23 -9.97 1.21
C MET A 1 -3.80 -9.17 2.37
N GLU A 2 -3.50 -9.52 3.62
CA GLU A 2 -4.02 -8.86 4.82
C GLU A 2 -3.79 -7.32 4.83
N LEU A 3 -2.57 -6.86 4.50
CA LEU A 3 -2.23 -5.43 4.49
C LEU A 3 -3.01 -4.59 3.45
N LYS A 4 -3.43 -5.20 2.33
CA LYS A 4 -4.29 -4.53 1.33
C LYS A 4 -5.69 -4.29 1.89
N PHE A 5 -6.19 -5.22 2.70
CA PHE A 5 -7.50 -5.11 3.32
C PHE A 5 -7.49 -4.08 4.46
N THR A 6 -6.45 -4.07 5.29
CA THR A 6 -6.32 -3.10 6.38
C THR A 6 -6.22 -1.68 5.85
N SER A 7 -5.45 -1.43 4.78
CA SER A 7 -5.41 -0.11 4.12
C SER A 7 -6.80 0.35 3.66
N LYS A 8 -7.55 -0.51 2.96
CA LYS A 8 -8.93 -0.19 2.54
C LYS A 8 -9.87 0.06 3.72
N SER A 9 -9.71 -0.67 4.82
CA SER A 9 -10.48 -0.45 6.04
C SER A 9 -10.20 0.94 6.64
N LEU A 10 -8.93 1.35 6.69
CA LEU A 10 -8.52 2.68 7.16
C LEU A 10 -9.06 3.80 6.26
N GLN A 11 -9.04 3.62 4.94
CA GLN A 11 -9.66 4.58 4.01
C GLN A 11 -11.19 4.71 4.23
N ARG A 12 -11.88 3.61 4.55
CA ARG A 12 -13.31 3.66 4.93
C ARG A 12 -13.52 4.40 6.25
N GLN A 13 -12.68 4.17 7.24
CA GLN A 13 -12.73 4.89 8.51
C GLN A 13 -12.47 6.39 8.33
N ALA A 14 -11.52 6.78 7.48
CA ALA A 14 -11.30 8.17 7.11
C ALA A 14 -12.55 8.82 6.51
N LYS A 15 -13.22 8.15 5.56
CA LYS A 15 -14.49 8.62 4.97
C LYS A 15 -15.61 8.71 6.01
N LYS A 16 -15.65 7.80 6.99
CA LYS A 16 -16.61 7.87 8.10
C LYS A 16 -16.38 9.12 8.95
N CYS A 17 -15.12 9.39 9.32
CA CYS A 17 -14.76 10.61 10.05
C CYS A 17 -15.10 11.89 9.28
N GLU A 18 -14.98 11.90 7.95
CA GLU A 18 -15.37 13.04 7.12
C GLU A 18 -16.89 13.30 7.15
N LYS A 19 -17.71 12.25 7.12
CA LYS A 19 -19.17 12.37 7.25
C LYS A 19 -19.57 12.90 8.62
N GLU A 20 -18.93 12.40 9.68
CA GLU A 20 -19.14 12.87 11.04
C GLU A 20 -18.68 14.33 11.21
N GLU A 21 -17.57 14.73 10.60
CA GLU A 21 -17.11 16.13 10.61
C GLU A 21 -18.14 17.08 9.96
N LYS A 22 -18.74 16.67 8.83
CA LYS A 22 -19.81 17.43 8.17
C LYS A 22 -21.07 17.54 9.04
N SER A 23 -21.45 16.46 9.73
CA SER A 23 -22.63 16.50 10.61
C SER A 23 -22.40 17.40 11.83
N GLU A 24 -21.21 17.38 12.42
CA GLU A 24 -20.84 18.30 13.50
C GLU A 24 -20.84 19.76 13.04
N LYS A 25 -20.35 20.07 11.83
CA LYS A 25 -20.43 21.42 11.25
C LYS A 25 -21.88 21.93 11.11
N LEU A 26 -22.82 21.06 10.75
CA LEU A 26 -24.24 21.41 10.70
C LEU A 26 -24.81 21.66 12.11
N LYS A 27 -24.39 20.90 13.11
CA LYS A 27 -24.78 21.12 14.51
C LYS A 27 -24.25 22.44 15.05
N ILE A 28 -23.05 22.88 14.65
CA ILE A 28 -22.51 24.20 14.99
C ILE A 28 -23.44 25.29 14.48
N LYS A 29 -23.84 25.24 13.20
CA LYS A 29 -24.76 26.24 12.60
C LYS A 29 -26.08 26.31 13.36
N LYS A 30 -26.69 25.15 13.62
CA LYS A 30 -27.94 25.07 14.40
C LYS A 30 -27.80 25.58 15.84
N ALA A 31 -26.66 25.32 16.49
CA ALA A 31 -26.39 25.80 17.84
C ALA A 31 -26.19 27.32 17.88
N MET A 32 -25.56 27.88 16.84
CA MET A 32 -25.41 29.32 16.67
C MET A 32 -26.75 30.03 16.42
N GLU A 33 -27.61 29.47 15.55
CA GLU A 33 -28.96 30.00 15.31
C GLU A 33 -29.82 30.03 16.59
N LYS A 34 -29.63 29.05 17.47
CA LYS A 34 -30.31 28.97 18.77
C LYS A 34 -29.68 29.84 19.86
N GLY A 35 -28.60 30.57 19.57
CA GLY A 35 -27.87 31.38 20.56
C GLY A 35 -27.10 30.56 21.61
N ASN A 36 -26.92 29.25 21.42
CA ASN A 36 -26.17 28.39 22.36
C ASN A 36 -24.67 28.36 21.99
N ILE A 37 -23.95 29.37 22.47
CA ILE A 37 -22.53 29.59 22.17
C ILE A 37 -21.65 28.48 22.76
N ASP A 38 -21.97 27.99 23.96
CA ASP A 38 -21.21 26.91 24.61
C ASP A 38 -21.37 25.57 23.89
N GLY A 39 -22.59 25.25 23.45
CA GLY A 39 -22.86 24.09 22.61
C GLY A 39 -22.13 24.17 21.26
N ALA A 40 -22.14 25.33 20.62
CA ALA A 40 -21.41 25.56 19.37
C ALA A 40 -19.89 25.35 19.54
N ARG A 41 -19.32 25.81 20.66
CA ARG A 41 -17.89 25.64 20.99
C ARG A 41 -17.53 24.16 21.17
N ILE A 42 -18.38 23.37 21.80
CA ILE A 42 -18.17 21.91 21.97
C ILE A 42 -18.22 21.20 20.62
N TYR A 43 -19.23 21.48 19.79
CA TYR A 43 -19.34 20.89 18.45
C TYR A 43 -18.19 21.29 17.53
N ALA A 44 -17.68 22.53 17.64
CA ALA A 44 -16.50 22.98 16.92
C ALA A 44 -15.23 22.20 17.30
N LYS A 45 -14.99 21.98 18.61
CA LYS A 45 -13.88 21.14 19.07
C LYS A 45 -13.99 19.71 18.55
N ASN A 46 -15.20 19.15 18.53
CA ASN A 46 -15.44 17.81 18.01
C ASN A 46 -15.19 17.72 16.50
N ALA A 47 -15.62 18.72 15.72
CA ALA A 47 -15.32 18.80 14.29
C ALA A 47 -13.81 18.83 14.03
N ILE A 48 -13.05 19.64 14.77
CA ILE A 48 -11.58 19.71 14.66
C ILE A 48 -10.92 18.36 14.97
N ARG A 49 -11.37 17.68 16.03
CA ARG A 49 -10.88 16.33 16.36
C ARG A 49 -11.16 15.33 15.25
N LYS A 50 -12.36 15.33 14.67
CA LYS A 50 -12.73 14.40 13.58
C LYS A 50 -11.93 14.67 12.30
N ARG A 51 -11.68 15.93 11.96
CA ARG A 51 -10.78 16.32 10.85
C ARG A 51 -9.36 15.80 11.07
N THR A 52 -8.83 15.96 12.28
CA THR A 52 -7.47 15.50 12.61
C THR A 52 -7.37 13.97 12.55
N ALA A 53 -8.37 13.27 13.10
CA ALA A 53 -8.46 11.82 13.01
C ALA A 53 -8.51 11.32 11.56
N GLN A 54 -9.35 11.94 10.72
CA GLN A 54 -9.41 11.65 9.28
C GLN A 54 -8.04 11.76 8.62
N MET A 55 -7.32 12.87 8.85
CA MET A 55 -5.99 13.10 8.27
C MET A 55 -4.98 12.04 8.72
N ASN A 56 -5.05 11.62 9.98
CA ASN A 56 -4.18 10.57 10.50
C ASN A 56 -4.48 9.21 9.87
N TYR A 57 -5.76 8.85 9.70
CA TYR A 57 -6.15 7.62 9.00
C TYR A 57 -5.71 7.62 7.53
N LEU A 58 -5.84 8.75 6.83
CA LEU A 58 -5.38 8.88 5.45
C LEU A 58 -3.86 8.70 5.33
N ARG A 59 -3.10 9.37 6.20
CA ARG A 59 -1.63 9.25 6.22
C ARG A 59 -1.19 7.81 6.51
N LEU A 60 -1.85 7.14 7.46
CA LEU A 60 -1.54 5.75 7.77
C LEU A 60 -1.87 4.81 6.60
N ALA A 61 -3.03 5.01 5.96
CA ALA A 61 -3.41 4.24 4.78
C ALA A 61 -2.40 4.41 3.63
N SER A 62 -2.00 5.65 3.32
CA SER A 62 -1.00 5.92 2.27
C SER A 62 0.35 5.27 2.56
N ARG A 63 0.78 5.26 3.83
CA ARG A 63 2.02 4.56 4.24
C ARG A 63 1.91 3.06 4.04
N LEU A 64 0.77 2.46 4.40
CA LEU A 64 0.50 1.03 4.20
C LEU A 64 0.45 0.68 2.70
N ASP A 65 -0.20 1.49 1.88
CA ASP A 65 -0.27 1.30 0.43
C ASP A 65 1.14 1.32 -0.21
N ALA A 66 2.03 2.21 0.27
CA ALA A 66 3.41 2.25 -0.19
C ALA A 66 4.20 0.97 0.18
N VAL A 67 4.00 0.44 1.40
CA VAL A 67 4.64 -0.82 1.81
C VAL A 67 4.12 -1.99 0.96
N VAL A 68 2.81 -2.04 0.72
CA VAL A 68 2.18 -3.05 -0.13
C VAL A 68 2.75 -3.01 -1.56
N ALA A 69 2.90 -1.82 -2.14
CA ALA A 69 3.47 -1.68 -3.49
C ALA A 69 4.90 -2.23 -3.57
N ARG A 70 5.73 -1.97 -2.55
CA ARG A 70 7.10 -2.51 -2.47
C ARG A 70 7.11 -4.04 -2.38
N LEU A 71 6.24 -4.62 -1.54
CA LEU A 71 6.13 -6.07 -1.41
C LEU A 71 5.65 -6.73 -2.71
N ASP A 72 4.68 -6.12 -3.40
CA ASP A 72 4.21 -6.59 -4.70
C ASP A 72 5.35 -6.53 -5.76
N THR A 73 6.19 -5.50 -5.75
CA THR A 73 7.34 -5.42 -6.65
C THR A 73 8.40 -6.47 -6.34
N GLN A 74 8.72 -6.71 -5.07
CA GLN A 74 9.68 -7.74 -4.67
C GLN A 74 9.22 -9.14 -5.10
N ALA A 75 7.94 -9.45 -4.89
CA ALA A 75 7.36 -10.72 -5.33
C ALA A 75 7.43 -10.89 -6.85
N LYS A 76 7.19 -9.83 -7.62
CA LYS A 76 7.30 -9.86 -9.10
C LYS A 76 8.74 -10.07 -9.56
N ILE A 77 9.70 -9.35 -8.98
CA ILE A 77 11.12 -9.48 -9.32
C ILE A 77 11.60 -10.92 -9.08
N ALA A 78 11.24 -11.52 -7.95
CA ALA A 78 11.59 -12.91 -7.65
C ALA A 78 11.04 -13.89 -8.70
N LEU A 79 9.79 -13.71 -9.15
CA LEU A 79 9.19 -14.54 -10.20
C LEU A 79 9.87 -14.35 -11.57
N ILE A 80 10.26 -13.12 -11.91
CA ILE A 80 10.97 -12.82 -13.16
C ILE A 80 12.35 -13.49 -13.14
N CYS A 81 13.13 -13.30 -12.07
CA CYS A 81 14.44 -13.93 -11.93
C CYS A 81 14.34 -15.46 -12.06
N PHE A 82 13.34 -16.07 -11.42
CA PHE A 82 13.14 -17.52 -11.54
C PHE A 82 12.83 -17.95 -12.97
N LYS A 83 11.98 -17.20 -13.69
CA LYS A 83 11.66 -17.48 -15.09
C LYS A 83 12.87 -17.36 -16.01
N GLU A 84 13.70 -16.33 -15.80
CA GLU A 84 14.94 -16.14 -16.58
C GLU A 84 15.94 -17.27 -16.32
N ILE A 85 16.14 -17.65 -15.05
CA ILE A 85 17.01 -18.78 -14.68
C ILE A 85 16.53 -20.07 -15.34
N LEU A 86 15.21 -20.34 -15.35
CA LEU A 86 14.66 -21.52 -16.03
C LEU A 86 14.88 -21.48 -17.55
N SER A 87 14.71 -20.31 -18.17
CA SER A 87 14.99 -20.12 -19.60
C SER A 87 16.46 -20.35 -19.93
N MET A 88 17.37 -19.82 -19.10
CA MET A 88 18.81 -20.05 -19.23
C MET A 88 19.16 -21.53 -19.04
N LYS A 89 18.59 -22.20 -18.04
CA LYS A 89 18.82 -23.62 -17.80
C LYS A 89 18.34 -24.49 -18.96
N TRP A 90 17.22 -24.13 -19.57
CA TRP A 90 16.68 -24.82 -20.74
C TRP A 90 17.57 -24.64 -21.98
N THR A 91 17.99 -23.41 -22.28
CA THR A 91 18.92 -23.13 -23.39
C THR A 91 20.27 -23.82 -23.21
N LEU A 92 20.82 -23.83 -21.99
CA LEU A 92 22.05 -24.55 -21.65
C LEU A 92 21.93 -26.06 -21.89
N SER A 93 20.78 -26.66 -21.57
CA SER A 93 20.49 -28.09 -21.82
C SER A 93 20.38 -28.43 -23.31
N ILE A 94 19.99 -27.47 -24.15
CA ILE A 94 20.00 -27.63 -25.61
C ILE A 94 21.42 -27.54 -26.16
N SER A 95 22.18 -26.53 -25.77
CA SER A 95 23.56 -26.32 -26.26
C SER A 95 24.50 -27.48 -25.84
N LYS A 96 24.35 -28.02 -24.61
CA LYS A 96 25.03 -29.28 -24.20
C LYS A 96 24.65 -30.50 -25.05
N ARG A 97 23.41 -30.61 -25.54
CA ARG A 97 23.00 -31.69 -26.45
C ARG A 97 23.60 -31.54 -27.85
N ASN A 98 23.90 -30.31 -28.27
CA ASN A 98 24.46 -30.01 -29.57
C ASN A 98 26.01 -30.08 -29.60
N GLY A 99 26.66 -30.33 -28.45
CA GLY A 99 28.11 -30.46 -28.36
C GLY A 99 28.88 -29.13 -28.47
N GLU A 100 28.20 -28.00 -28.21
CA GLU A 100 28.82 -26.68 -28.21
C GLU A 100 29.45 -26.41 -26.83
N ASP A 101 30.73 -26.04 -26.82
CA ASP A 101 31.43 -25.59 -25.61
C ASP A 101 30.84 -24.25 -25.16
N LEU A 102 30.25 -24.23 -23.96
CA LEU A 102 29.64 -23.05 -23.36
C LEU A 102 30.69 -22.23 -22.61
N ASP A 103 30.68 -20.92 -22.83
CA ASP A 103 31.55 -19.95 -22.16
C ASP A 103 31.47 -20.11 -20.62
N PRO A 104 32.60 -20.26 -19.90
CA PRO A 104 32.62 -20.40 -18.44
C PRO A 104 31.90 -19.28 -17.69
N ALA A 105 31.86 -18.05 -18.22
CA ALA A 105 31.14 -16.95 -17.59
C ALA A 105 29.62 -17.20 -17.50
N ILE A 106 29.05 -17.94 -18.47
CA ILE A 106 27.62 -18.30 -18.48
C ILE A 106 27.33 -19.40 -17.44
N LEU A 107 28.30 -20.28 -17.19
CA LEU A 107 28.22 -21.36 -16.19
C LEU A 107 28.33 -20.84 -14.75
N GLU A 108 29.16 -19.82 -14.50
CA GLU A 108 29.22 -19.09 -13.21
C GLU A 108 27.91 -18.32 -12.95
N CYS A 109 27.40 -17.57 -13.94
CA CYS A 109 26.16 -16.81 -13.79
C CYS A 109 24.93 -17.69 -13.51
N SER A 110 24.97 -18.97 -13.92
CA SER A 110 23.90 -19.95 -13.70
C SER A 110 24.08 -20.77 -12.42
N GLY A 111 25.15 -20.54 -11.64
CA GLY A 111 25.43 -21.21 -10.37
C GLY A 111 25.78 -22.70 -10.51
N ILE A 112 26.26 -23.12 -11.68
CA ILE A 112 26.64 -24.52 -11.97
C ILE A 112 28.08 -24.80 -11.54
N ILE A 113 28.93 -23.78 -11.58
CA ILE A 113 30.32 -23.77 -11.14
C ILE A 113 30.44 -22.65 -10.08
N PRO A 114 31.19 -22.84 -8.98
CA PRO A 114 31.37 -21.82 -7.93
C PRO A 114 31.99 -20.53 -8.45
#